data_AF-A0A0F9TXM1-F1
#
_entry.id   AF-A0A0F9TXM1-F1
#
_cell.length_a   1.000
_cell.length_b   1.000
_cell.length_c   1.000
_cell.angle_alpha   90.00
_cell.angle_beta   90.00
_cell.angle_gamma   90.00
#
_symmetry.space_group_name_H-M   'P 1'
#
loop_
_entity.id
_entity.type
_entity.pdbx_description
1 polymer ?
#
loop_
_entity_poly.entity_id
_entity_poly.type
_entity_poly.pdbx_seq_one_letter_code
_entity_poly.pdbx_strand_id
1 'polypeptide(L)'
;MTDEQKQKSYGDYLDSRKPFDEIVLTFEQFIESITADDTEPGVCPKCSTDDLDYQCSEPCGDSIKYPYTCNKCGFEGVEWYGLQFAGHWDTDGNEL
;
A
#
# COMPACT_ATOMS: atom_id res chain seq x y z
N MET A 1 42.98 -39.59 -15.37
CA MET A 1 41.52 -39.48 -15.19
C MET A 1 41.17 -40.23 -13.93
N THR A 2 40.95 -39.52 -12.83
CA THR A 2 40.21 -40.02 -11.65
C THR A 2 39.62 -38.82 -10.93
N ASP A 3 38.31 -38.92 -10.72
CA ASP A 3 37.39 -37.97 -10.15
C ASP A 3 37.62 -37.73 -8.65
N GLU A 4 37.53 -36.47 -8.21
CA GLU A 4 37.14 -36.14 -6.83
C GLU A 4 36.33 -34.83 -6.82
N GLN A 5 35.04 -34.94 -7.16
CA GLN A 5 34.07 -33.90 -6.85
C GLN A 5 33.76 -33.95 -5.35
N LYS A 6 34.32 -32.99 -4.61
CA LYS A 6 34.07 -32.78 -3.18
C LYS A 6 32.62 -32.32 -2.96
N GLN A 7 31.72 -33.23 -2.59
CA GLN A 7 30.40 -32.89 -2.04
C GLN A 7 30.58 -32.25 -0.67
N LYS A 8 30.35 -30.93 -0.55
CA LYS A 8 30.18 -30.28 0.74
C LYS A 8 28.76 -30.55 1.24
N SER A 9 28.64 -31.07 2.46
CA SER A 9 27.35 -31.43 3.06
C SER A 9 26.58 -30.19 3.48
N TYR A 10 25.26 -30.24 3.36
CA TYR A 10 24.31 -29.16 3.64
C TYR A 10 24.27 -28.71 5.12
N GLY A 11 24.98 -29.42 6.02
CA GLY A 11 24.98 -29.17 7.46
C GLY A 11 25.69 -27.88 7.89
N ASP A 12 26.64 -27.38 7.09
CA ASP A 12 27.48 -26.24 7.50
C ASP A 12 26.79 -24.87 7.33
N TYR A 13 25.61 -24.82 6.67
CA TYR A 13 24.83 -23.57 6.47
C TYR A 13 23.83 -23.27 7.60
N LEU A 14 23.74 -24.13 8.62
CA LEU A 14 22.74 -24.01 9.67
C LEU A 14 23.29 -23.43 10.99
N ASP A 15 24.49 -22.84 10.99
CA ASP A 15 25.13 -22.30 12.20
C ASP A 15 25.27 -20.76 12.20
N SER A 16 24.41 -20.06 11.47
CA SER A 16 24.39 -18.58 11.47
C SER A 16 22.97 -17.97 11.48
N ARG A 17 21.95 -18.77 11.78
CA ARG A 17 20.60 -18.26 12.00
C ARG A 17 20.48 -17.78 13.44
N LYS A 18 20.37 -16.47 13.60
CA LYS A 18 19.84 -15.82 14.81
C LYS A 18 18.52 -16.53 15.22
N PRO A 19 18.22 -16.64 16.53
CA PRO A 19 17.10 -17.44 17.01
C PRO A 19 15.80 -17.04 16.32
N PHE A 20 15.10 -18.05 15.81
CA PHE A 20 13.91 -17.96 14.95
C PHE A 20 12.64 -17.62 15.73
N ASP A 21 12.77 -16.93 16.87
CA ASP A 21 11.73 -16.80 17.89
C ASP A 21 11.04 -15.42 17.91
N GLU A 22 11.26 -14.55 16.92
CA GLU A 22 10.80 -13.15 17.04
C GLU A 22 10.09 -12.56 15.81
N ILE A 23 9.50 -13.37 14.93
CA ILE A 23 8.51 -12.85 13.98
C ILE A 23 7.36 -13.86 13.82
N VAL A 24 6.47 -13.90 14.81
CA VAL A 24 5.12 -14.46 14.65
C VAL A 24 4.18 -13.28 14.44
N LEU A 25 4.03 -12.83 13.20
CA LEU A 25 2.92 -11.96 12.84
C LEU A 25 1.66 -12.82 12.75
N THR A 26 0.59 -12.42 13.42
CA THR A 26 -0.70 -13.06 13.18
C THR A 26 -1.11 -12.79 11.73
N PHE A 27 -1.92 -13.69 11.15
CA PHE A 27 -2.42 -13.51 9.80
C PHE A 27 -3.14 -12.16 9.63
N GLU A 28 -3.83 -11.70 10.68
CA GLU A 28 -4.48 -10.39 10.74
C GLU A 28 -3.45 -9.25 10.67
N GLN A 29 -2.38 -9.31 11.46
CA GLN A 29 -1.29 -8.32 11.44
C GLN A 29 -0.56 -8.27 10.09
N PHE A 30 -0.41 -9.41 9.41
CA PHE A 30 0.19 -9.46 8.08
C PHE A 30 -0.70 -8.81 7.02
N ILE A 31 -2.02 -9.04 7.08
CA ILE A 31 -2.96 -8.39 6.15
C ILE A 31 -2.97 -6.87 6.38
N GLU A 32 -3.00 -6.40 7.63
CA GLU A 32 -2.94 -4.97 7.95
C GLU A 32 -1.66 -4.30 7.40
N SER A 33 -0.52 -5.01 7.45
CA SER A 33 0.76 -4.51 6.91
C SER A 33 0.80 -4.42 5.37
N ILE A 34 -0.05 -5.15 4.67
CA ILE A 34 -0.15 -5.10 3.19
C ILE A 34 -1.12 -3.98 2.75
N THR A 35 -2.10 -3.64 3.58
CA THR A 35 -3.15 -2.66 3.25
C THR A 35 -2.81 -1.23 3.68
N ALA A 36 -1.78 -1.02 4.48
CA ALA A 36 -1.25 0.31 4.77
C ALA A 36 -0.45 0.80 3.56
N ASP A 37 -1.14 1.32 2.55
CA ASP A 37 -0.51 2.01 1.43
C ASP A 37 0.02 3.35 1.97
N ASP A 38 1.31 3.41 2.34
CA ASP A 38 2.04 4.60 2.80
C ASP A 38 2.23 5.64 1.66
N THR A 39 1.17 5.89 0.90
CA THR A 39 1.16 6.91 -0.15
C THR A 39 0.57 8.18 0.41
N GLU A 40 1.40 9.23 0.43
CA GLU A 40 0.96 10.57 0.82
C GLU A 40 -0.09 11.07 -0.19
N PRO A 41 -1.31 11.42 0.26
CA PRO A 41 -2.34 11.93 -0.64
C PRO A 41 -1.88 13.18 -1.37
N GLY A 42 -2.22 13.29 -2.65
CA GLY A 42 -1.78 14.38 -3.51
C GLY A 42 -0.34 14.25 -4.01
N VAL A 43 0.35 13.13 -3.76
CA VAL A 43 1.76 12.95 -4.14
C VAL A 43 1.95 11.68 -4.98
N CYS A 44 2.61 11.83 -6.12
CA CYS A 44 2.96 10.70 -6.98
C CYS A 44 3.91 9.73 -6.27
N PRO A 45 3.57 8.44 -6.10
CA PRO A 45 4.41 7.47 -5.38
C PRO A 45 5.68 7.09 -6.15
N LYS A 46 5.80 7.45 -7.44
CA LYS A 46 6.97 7.13 -8.28
C LYS A 46 8.03 8.23 -8.31
N CYS A 47 7.63 9.49 -8.24
CA CYS A 47 8.56 10.61 -8.40
C CYS A 47 8.39 11.71 -7.35
N SER A 48 7.54 11.48 -6.35
CA SER A 48 7.31 12.31 -5.17
C SER A 48 6.96 13.76 -5.50
N THR A 49 6.29 13.96 -6.63
CA THR A 49 5.78 15.27 -7.06
C THR A 49 4.29 15.35 -6.79
N ASP A 50 3.80 16.55 -6.57
CA ASP A 50 2.38 16.90 -6.38
C ASP A 50 1.68 17.33 -7.68
N ASP A 51 2.39 17.28 -8.81
CA ASP A 51 1.86 17.63 -10.14
C ASP A 51 1.05 16.47 -10.73
N LEU A 52 -0.17 16.31 -10.20
CA LEU A 52 -1.14 15.29 -10.58
C LEU A 52 -2.31 15.91 -11.35
N ASP A 53 -2.69 15.29 -12.47
CA ASP A 53 -3.92 15.59 -13.19
C ASP A 53 -5.02 14.61 -12.75
N TYR A 54 -6.04 15.12 -12.06
CA TYR A 54 -7.15 14.34 -11.54
C TYR A 54 -8.30 14.25 -12.55
N GLN A 55 -8.79 13.03 -12.74
CA GLN A 55 -9.93 12.76 -13.60
C GLN A 55 -11.25 12.83 -12.83
N CYS A 56 -12.37 12.61 -13.53
CA CYS A 56 -13.69 12.56 -12.91
C CYS A 56 -13.73 11.54 -11.76
N SER A 57 -14.13 11.99 -10.59
CA SER A 57 -14.31 11.14 -9.42
C SER A 57 -15.55 10.25 -9.56
N GLU A 58 -15.49 9.06 -8.98
CA GLU A 58 -16.63 8.14 -8.96
C GLU A 58 -16.94 7.70 -7.51
N PRO A 59 -18.22 7.79 -7.07
CA PRO A 59 -18.63 7.23 -5.78
C PRO A 59 -18.63 5.70 -5.82
N CYS A 60 -18.21 5.08 -4.73
CA CYS A 60 -18.07 3.63 -4.57
C CYS A 60 -18.44 3.24 -3.12
N GLY A 61 -19.73 3.02 -2.85
CA GLY A 61 -20.21 2.71 -1.50
C GLY A 61 -19.92 3.85 -0.52
N ASP A 62 -19.22 3.55 0.58
CA ASP A 62 -18.81 4.51 1.61
C ASP A 62 -17.47 5.20 1.28
N SER A 63 -17.08 5.23 0.00
CA SER A 63 -15.83 5.84 -0.44
C SER A 63 -16.01 6.52 -1.80
N ILE A 64 -15.08 7.40 -2.13
CA ILE A 64 -14.98 8.05 -3.43
C ILE A 64 -13.59 7.80 -4.00
N LYS A 65 -13.52 7.42 -5.28
CA LYS A 65 -12.25 7.23 -5.99
C LYS A 65 -11.93 8.42 -6.88
N TYR A 66 -10.65 8.78 -6.90
CA TYR A 66 -10.08 9.83 -7.73
C TYR A 66 -8.92 9.24 -8.56
N PRO A 67 -9.19 8.84 -9.82
CA PRO A 67 -8.13 8.46 -10.75
C PRO A 67 -7.25 9.67 -11.07
N TYR A 68 -5.95 9.47 -11.19
CA TYR A 68 -5.01 10.54 -11.52
C TYR A 68 -3.89 10.06 -12.45
N THR A 69 -3.30 11.02 -13.16
CA THR A 69 -2.08 10.84 -13.95
C THR A 69 -1.03 11.85 -13.47
N CYS A 70 0.18 11.38 -13.16
CA CYS A 70 1.29 12.26 -12.82
C CYS A 70 1.87 12.92 -14.08
N ASN A 71 1.87 14.25 -14.14
CA ASN A 71 2.35 15.00 -15.30
C ASN A 71 3.86 14.88 -15.51
N LYS A 72 4.62 14.56 -14.45
CA LYS A 72 6.09 14.46 -14.50
C LYS A 72 6.59 13.11 -15.01
N CYS A 73 6.00 12.00 -14.55
CA CYS A 73 6.48 10.65 -14.88
C CYS A 73 5.48 9.79 -15.64
N GLY A 74 4.25 10.29 -15.88
CA GLY A 74 3.19 9.57 -16.59
C GLY A 74 2.58 8.40 -15.80
N PHE A 75 2.90 8.28 -14.50
CA PHE A 75 2.31 7.24 -13.67
C PHE A 75 0.80 7.47 -13.49
N GLU A 76 0.01 6.44 -13.71
CA GLU A 76 -1.43 6.43 -13.48
C GLU A 76 -1.73 5.72 -12.16
N GLY A 77 -2.55 6.34 -11.33
CA GLY A 77 -2.91 5.83 -10.01
C GLY A 77 -4.34 6.19 -9.65
N VAL A 78 -4.76 5.75 -8.47
CA VAL A 78 -6.08 6.05 -7.91
C VAL A 78 -5.93 6.36 -6.44
N GLU A 79 -6.52 7.46 -6.00
CA GLU A 79 -6.70 7.77 -4.58
C GLU A 79 -8.11 7.43 -4.13
N TRP A 80 -8.23 6.89 -2.92
CA TRP A 80 -9.49 6.50 -2.30
C TRP A 80 -9.69 7.28 -1.02
N TYR A 81 -10.85 7.92 -0.88
CA TYR A 81 -11.23 8.65 0.33
C TYR A 81 -12.50 8.05 0.92
N GLY A 82 -12.46 7.73 2.21
CA GLY A 82 -13.66 7.33 2.95
C GLY A 82 -14.63 8.50 3.06
N LEU A 83 -15.91 8.25 2.81
CA LEU A 83 -16.97 9.22 2.97
C LEU A 83 -17.53 9.11 4.38
N GLN A 84 -17.51 10.21 5.11
CA GLN A 84 -18.18 10.32 6.40
C GLN A 84 -19.43 11.18 6.25
N PHE A 85 -20.58 10.67 6.70
CA PHE A 85 -21.81 11.44 6.73
C PHE A 85 -21.65 12.67 7.64
N ALA A 86 -21.81 13.86 7.07
CA ALA A 86 -21.55 15.13 7.76
C ALA A 86 -22.72 15.65 8.61
N GLY A 87 -23.85 14.94 8.66
CA GLY A 87 -25.04 15.35 9.42
C GLY A 87 -26.27 15.59 8.55
N HIS A 88 -27.38 15.92 9.21
CA HIS A 88 -28.65 16.23 8.55
C HIS A 88 -28.83 17.74 8.46
N TRP A 89 -29.35 18.21 7.32
CA TRP A 89 -29.61 19.62 7.07
C TRP A 89 -31.09 19.82 6.80
N ASP A 90 -31.67 20.92 7.29
CA ASP A 90 -33.02 21.36 6.93
C ASP A 90 -33.05 21.94 5.51
N THR A 91 -34.24 22.30 5.02
CA THR A 91 -34.42 22.89 3.68
C THR A 91 -33.81 24.28 3.54
N ASP A 92 -33.51 24.94 4.65
CA ASP A 92 -32.93 26.28 4.71
C ASP A 92 -31.40 26.24 4.83
N GLY A 93 -30.81 25.04 4.90
CA GLY A 93 -29.37 24.84 5.01
C GLY A 93 -28.84 25.05 6.43
N ASN A 94 -29.66 24.84 7.47
CA ASN A 94 -29.20 24.74 8.85
C ASN A 94 -29.01 23.28 9.25
N GLU A 95 -28.01 23.01 10.10
CA GLU A 95 -27.82 21.70 10.71
C GLU A 95 -28.96 21.41 11.71
N LEU A 96 -29.52 20.19 11.65
CA LEU A 96 -30.65 19.74 12.47
C LEU A 96 -30.26 19.27 13.89
#